data_AF-A0A7C7NMW0-F1
#
_entry.id   AF-A0A7C7NMW0-F1
#
_cell.length_a   1.000
_cell.length_b   1.000
_cell.length_c   1.000
_cell.angle_alpha   90.00
_cell.angle_beta   90.00
_cell.angle_gamma   90.00
#
_symmetry.space_group_name_H-M   'P 1'
#
loop_
_entity.id
_entity.type
_entity.pdbx_description
1 polymer ?
#
loop_
_entity_poly.entity_id
_entity_poly.type
_entity_poly.pdbx_seq_one_letter_code
_entity_poly.pdbx_strand_id
1 'polypeptide(L)'
;AFFPRLMWDARFASATIDPFDNGRGFNFPPPDGQTLSHMQHLLGAQGFTPIINRFEMAGGFDGDHETMRAEVTRRVDDIPEYRKRFAEVFPEIAEGAPLRFEHIARGLAEFQFTLVRADAPIDQFARGDTEAMTPDQKRGAILFFSIRSKCGECHIVKGFANEMFSDFEPHVLGVPQVVPTNGIQPFDGPGADEDYGLEQQSGREQDRYKFRTHPLRNAAYQPFYMHNGAYRCLSDAIRHHLDAQERVRNYRTDHLPATLQKVGPSEAVLQRLHPFIHSPDEELTDEQVDLILTFVRDALTDPDAAPEALRSLVPAAVPSGLLVHYFDFSATTGGAC
;
A
#
# COMPACT_ATOMS: atom_id res chain seq x y z
N ALA A 1 -7.75 5.46 -8.82
CA ALA A 1 -6.60 5.92 -8.03
C ALA A 1 -5.35 5.39 -8.69
N PHE A 2 -4.52 6.24 -9.30
CA PHE A 2 -3.33 5.77 -10.01
C PHE A 2 -2.12 6.46 -9.41
N PHE A 3 -1.13 5.66 -9.05
CA PHE A 3 -0.05 6.11 -8.19
C PHE A 3 1.22 6.24 -9.01
N PRO A 4 1.90 7.42 -8.99
CA PRO A 4 3.19 7.61 -9.68
C PRO A 4 4.25 6.64 -9.17
N ARG A 5 4.07 6.14 -7.94
CA ARG A 5 4.95 5.22 -7.23
C ARG A 5 4.10 4.18 -6.49
N LEU A 6 4.45 2.90 -6.63
CA LEU A 6 3.81 1.77 -5.96
C LEU A 6 4.71 1.22 -4.85
N MET A 7 4.09 0.43 -3.96
CA MET A 7 4.68 -0.07 -2.71
C MET A 7 5.06 1.04 -1.71
N TRP A 8 5.33 0.67 -0.47
CA TRP A 8 5.64 1.61 0.62
C TRP A 8 7.04 2.21 0.50
N ASP A 9 8.01 1.50 -0.07
CA ASP A 9 9.37 1.97 -0.32
C ASP A 9 9.53 2.60 -1.71
N ALA A 10 8.42 2.84 -2.41
CA ALA A 10 8.38 3.41 -3.76
C ALA A 10 9.23 2.66 -4.80
N ARG A 11 9.46 1.35 -4.60
CA ARG A 11 10.33 0.53 -5.46
C ARG A 11 9.89 0.44 -6.92
N PHE A 12 8.63 0.68 -7.22
CA PHE A 12 8.13 0.75 -8.60
C PHE A 12 7.63 2.16 -8.89
N ALA A 13 8.18 2.80 -9.92
CA ALA A 13 7.86 4.20 -10.20
C ALA A 13 7.74 4.48 -11.70
N SER A 14 6.85 5.40 -12.05
CA SER A 14 6.83 5.96 -13.40
C SER A 14 7.84 7.09 -13.55
N ALA A 15 8.71 7.01 -14.56
CA ALA A 15 9.69 8.06 -14.84
C ALA A 15 9.04 9.35 -15.36
N THR A 16 7.80 9.28 -15.84
CA THR A 16 6.99 10.42 -16.31
C THR A 16 6.09 10.98 -15.23
N ILE A 17 6.11 10.40 -14.01
CA ILE A 17 5.13 10.56 -12.91
C ILE A 17 3.69 10.16 -13.27
N ASP A 18 3.33 10.06 -14.54
CA ASP A 18 2.06 9.48 -14.95
C ASP A 18 2.20 7.94 -15.05
N PRO A 19 1.50 7.16 -14.22
CA PRO A 19 1.59 5.69 -14.25
C PRO A 19 1.02 5.06 -15.53
N PHE A 20 0.38 5.82 -16.41
CA PHE A 20 -0.07 5.36 -17.74
C PHE A 20 0.81 5.82 -18.89
N ASP A 21 1.76 6.70 -18.64
CA ASP A 21 2.70 7.16 -19.64
C ASP A 21 4.02 6.41 -19.48
N ASN A 22 4.21 5.38 -20.30
CA ASN A 22 5.44 4.62 -20.38
C ASN A 22 6.50 5.26 -21.30
N GLY A 23 6.30 6.47 -21.80
CA GLY A 23 7.18 7.14 -22.77
C GLY A 23 8.60 7.43 -22.27
N ARG A 24 8.82 7.46 -20.95
CA ARG A 24 10.16 7.49 -20.32
C ARG A 24 10.49 6.22 -19.52
N GLY A 25 9.63 5.21 -19.62
CA GLY A 25 9.75 3.94 -18.95
C GLY A 25 9.32 3.94 -17.47
N PHE A 26 9.34 2.73 -16.92
CA PHE A 26 9.07 2.45 -15.51
C PHE A 26 10.33 1.94 -14.83
N ASN A 27 10.59 2.40 -13.62
CA ASN A 27 11.77 2.01 -12.83
C ASN A 27 11.38 0.93 -11.82
N PHE A 28 12.08 -0.18 -11.87
CA PHE A 28 12.00 -1.33 -10.97
C PHE A 28 13.37 -1.61 -10.36
N PRO A 29 13.43 -2.32 -9.22
CA PRO A 29 14.69 -2.78 -8.66
C PRO A 29 15.43 -3.72 -9.63
N PRO A 30 16.77 -3.82 -9.53
CA PRO A 30 17.51 -4.85 -10.24
C PRO A 30 16.96 -6.26 -9.94
N PRO A 31 17.01 -7.18 -10.92
CA PRO A 31 17.59 -7.02 -12.25
C PRO A 31 16.62 -6.43 -13.28
N ASP A 32 15.33 -6.25 -12.97
CA ASP A 32 14.32 -5.84 -13.95
C ASP A 32 14.57 -4.40 -14.46
N GLY A 33 14.95 -3.46 -13.60
CA GLY A 33 15.31 -2.10 -14.04
C GLY A 33 14.19 -1.43 -14.86
N GLN A 34 14.41 -1.23 -16.16
CA GLN A 34 13.40 -0.68 -17.07
C GLN A 34 12.85 -1.69 -18.09
N THR A 35 13.14 -2.99 -17.96
CA THR A 35 12.73 -4.02 -18.94
C THR A 35 11.21 -4.11 -19.12
N LEU A 36 10.45 -3.77 -18.08
CA LEU A 36 8.99 -3.79 -18.05
C LEU A 36 8.32 -2.51 -18.60
N SER A 37 9.11 -1.57 -19.15
CA SER A 37 8.61 -0.31 -19.72
C SER A 37 7.74 -0.48 -20.97
N HIS A 38 7.73 -1.66 -21.57
CA HIS A 38 6.84 -1.99 -22.70
C HIS A 38 5.38 -2.19 -22.26
N MET A 39 5.12 -2.39 -20.96
CA MET A 39 3.77 -2.48 -20.42
C MET A 39 3.03 -1.15 -20.56
N GLN A 40 1.71 -1.20 -20.72
CA GLN A 40 0.88 0.00 -20.95
C GLN A 40 0.82 0.93 -19.74
N HIS A 41 0.89 0.38 -18.53
CA HIS A 41 0.85 1.15 -17.29
C HIS A 41 1.64 0.46 -16.18
N LEU A 42 2.06 1.25 -15.19
CA LEU A 42 2.92 0.83 -14.09
C LEU A 42 2.34 -0.35 -13.30
N LEU A 43 1.02 -0.41 -13.11
CA LEU A 43 0.37 -1.53 -12.42
C LEU A 43 0.53 -2.87 -13.17
N GLY A 44 0.50 -2.83 -14.51
CA GLY A 44 0.69 -4.02 -15.33
C GLY A 44 2.13 -4.51 -15.25
N ALA A 45 3.09 -3.58 -15.22
CA ALA A 45 4.48 -3.90 -14.96
C ALA A 45 4.67 -4.47 -13.53
N GLN A 46 4.01 -3.91 -12.51
CA GLN A 46 4.10 -4.39 -11.14
C GLN A 46 3.66 -5.86 -11.00
N GLY A 47 2.71 -6.33 -11.81
CA GLY A 47 2.28 -7.73 -11.84
C GLY A 47 3.39 -8.76 -12.10
N PHE A 48 4.55 -8.33 -12.62
CA PHE A 48 5.69 -9.21 -12.90
C PHE A 48 6.57 -9.52 -11.69
N THR A 49 6.39 -8.83 -10.55
CA THR A 49 7.31 -8.92 -9.41
C THR A 49 6.88 -9.92 -8.32
N PRO A 50 5.62 -10.00 -7.87
CA PRO A 50 5.26 -10.89 -6.76
C PRO A 50 5.57 -12.37 -7.02
N ILE A 51 5.39 -12.79 -8.28
CA ILE A 51 5.64 -14.16 -8.77
C ILE A 51 7.11 -14.60 -8.75
N ILE A 52 8.06 -13.66 -8.77
CA ILE A 52 9.50 -13.94 -8.74
C ILE A 52 10.11 -13.74 -7.34
N ASN A 53 9.38 -13.08 -6.44
CA ASN A 53 9.89 -12.80 -5.11
C ASN A 53 9.78 -14.05 -4.22
N ARG A 54 10.93 -14.46 -3.69
CA ARG A 54 11.08 -15.65 -2.83
C ARG A 54 10.35 -15.54 -1.49
N PHE A 55 10.06 -14.31 -1.06
CA PHE A 55 9.31 -14.02 0.16
C PHE A 55 7.82 -13.82 -0.11
N GLU A 56 7.41 -13.82 -1.38
CA GLU A 56 6.01 -13.72 -1.80
C GLU A 56 5.57 -15.04 -2.45
N MET A 57 5.48 -15.12 -3.78
CA MET A 57 4.88 -16.28 -4.46
C MET A 57 5.91 -17.31 -4.94
N ALA A 58 7.16 -16.92 -5.18
CA ALA A 58 8.15 -17.85 -5.74
C ALA A 58 8.56 -18.93 -4.72
N GLY A 59 8.60 -18.57 -3.43
CA GLY A 59 9.02 -19.47 -2.36
C GLY A 59 10.37 -20.13 -2.66
N GLY A 60 10.40 -21.46 -2.52
CA GLY A 60 11.57 -22.30 -2.80
C GLY A 60 11.72 -22.76 -4.25
N PHE A 61 11.03 -22.14 -5.21
CA PHE A 61 11.18 -22.51 -6.63
C PHE A 61 12.57 -22.14 -7.16
N ASP A 62 13.23 -23.10 -7.80
CA ASP A 62 14.55 -22.91 -8.42
C ASP A 62 14.42 -22.30 -9.82
N GLY A 63 15.26 -21.33 -10.13
CA GLY A 63 15.26 -20.65 -11.42
C GLY A 63 15.55 -19.16 -11.29
N ASP A 64 15.78 -18.53 -12.44
CA ASP A 64 15.81 -17.08 -12.57
C ASP A 64 14.38 -16.52 -12.74
N HIS A 65 14.28 -15.19 -12.82
CA HIS A 65 12.99 -14.48 -12.92
C HIS A 65 12.19 -14.90 -14.16
N GLU A 66 12.86 -15.13 -15.29
CA GLU A 66 12.21 -15.56 -16.53
C GLU A 66 11.69 -17.00 -16.42
N THR A 67 12.45 -17.90 -15.82
CA THR A 67 12.03 -19.28 -15.57
C THR A 67 10.79 -19.35 -14.67
N MET A 68 10.74 -18.51 -13.63
CA MET A 68 9.58 -18.39 -12.74
C MET A 68 8.34 -17.87 -13.49
N ARG A 69 8.48 -16.81 -14.29
CA ARG A 69 7.41 -16.26 -15.14
C ARG A 69 6.90 -17.30 -16.14
N ALA A 70 7.82 -18.01 -16.79
CA ALA A 70 7.50 -19.06 -17.76
C ALA A 70 6.74 -20.23 -17.11
N GLU A 71 7.13 -20.65 -15.91
CA GLU A 71 6.42 -21.73 -15.21
C GLU A 71 4.99 -21.33 -14.82
N VAL A 72 4.78 -20.11 -14.31
CA VAL A 72 3.42 -19.60 -14.04
C VAL A 72 2.61 -19.53 -15.33
N THR A 73 3.21 -19.01 -16.41
CA THR A 73 2.58 -18.93 -17.73
C THR A 73 2.16 -20.29 -18.23
N ARG A 74 3.05 -21.29 -18.17
CA ARG A 74 2.77 -22.68 -18.56
C ARG A 74 1.60 -23.26 -17.75
N ARG A 75 1.60 -23.09 -16.42
CA ARG A 75 0.50 -23.58 -15.56
C ARG A 75 -0.84 -22.98 -15.93
N VAL A 76 -0.88 -21.69 -16.29
CA VAL A 76 -2.11 -21.02 -16.74
C VAL A 76 -2.53 -21.51 -18.12
N ASP A 77 -1.59 -21.64 -19.05
CA ASP A 77 -1.87 -22.05 -20.43
C ASP A 77 -2.30 -23.52 -20.55
N ASP A 78 -1.79 -24.39 -19.67
CA ASP A 78 -2.16 -25.81 -19.61
C ASP A 78 -3.59 -26.06 -19.11
N ILE A 79 -4.29 -25.02 -18.62
CA ILE A 79 -5.69 -25.12 -18.19
C ILE A 79 -6.59 -24.68 -19.35
N PRO A 80 -7.34 -25.61 -19.99
CA PRO A 80 -8.10 -25.31 -21.21
C PRO A 80 -9.12 -24.18 -21.05
N GLU A 81 -9.74 -24.07 -19.88
CA GLU A 81 -10.70 -23.00 -19.59
C GLU A 81 -10.03 -21.63 -19.49
N TYR A 82 -8.84 -21.51 -18.88
CA TYR A 82 -8.10 -20.25 -18.88
C TYR A 82 -7.67 -19.88 -20.28
N ARG A 83 -7.08 -20.82 -21.03
CA ARG A 83 -6.68 -20.56 -22.43
C ARG A 83 -7.86 -20.07 -23.28
N LYS A 84 -9.05 -20.67 -23.11
CA LYS A 84 -10.28 -20.22 -23.77
C LYS A 84 -10.65 -18.78 -23.37
N ARG A 85 -10.68 -18.46 -22.07
CA ARG A 85 -11.01 -17.11 -21.57
C ARG A 85 -9.99 -16.05 -22.02
N PHE A 86 -8.71 -16.39 -22.10
CA PHE A 86 -7.70 -15.51 -22.67
C PHE A 86 -7.92 -15.29 -24.18
N ALA A 87 -8.27 -16.34 -24.95
CA ALA A 87 -8.61 -16.20 -26.37
C ALA A 87 -9.87 -15.35 -26.63
N GLU A 88 -10.81 -15.27 -25.68
CA GLU A 88 -11.99 -14.39 -25.78
C GLU A 88 -11.63 -12.90 -25.72
N VAL A 89 -10.48 -12.54 -25.11
CA VAL A 89 -10.06 -11.16 -24.87
C VAL A 89 -8.87 -10.74 -25.74
N PHE A 90 -7.98 -11.67 -26.08
CA PHE A 90 -6.74 -11.43 -26.82
C PHE A 90 -6.80 -12.10 -28.21
N PRO A 91 -7.05 -11.34 -29.29
CA PRO A 91 -7.19 -11.89 -30.64
C PRO A 91 -6.01 -12.76 -31.09
N GLU A 92 -4.78 -12.38 -30.72
CA GLU A 92 -3.59 -13.14 -31.08
C GLU A 92 -3.60 -14.56 -30.49
N ILE A 93 -4.17 -14.75 -29.29
CA ILE A 93 -4.30 -16.07 -28.67
C ILE A 93 -5.38 -16.89 -29.38
N ALA A 94 -6.48 -16.25 -29.80
CA ALA A 94 -7.50 -16.89 -30.63
C ALA A 94 -6.97 -17.34 -31.99
N GLU A 95 -6.01 -16.60 -32.55
CA GLU A 95 -5.31 -16.93 -33.80
C GLU A 95 -4.21 -17.99 -33.62
N GLY A 96 -3.98 -18.46 -32.39
CA GLY A 96 -3.05 -19.56 -32.09
C GLY A 96 -1.70 -19.13 -31.54
N ALA A 97 -1.48 -17.84 -31.24
CA ALA A 97 -0.30 -17.40 -30.52
C ALA A 97 -0.23 -18.02 -29.11
N PRO A 98 0.99 -18.22 -28.55
CA PRO A 98 1.13 -18.68 -27.18
C PRO A 98 0.67 -17.61 -26.19
N LEU A 99 0.10 -18.05 -25.07
CA LEU A 99 -0.13 -17.19 -23.92
C LEU A 99 1.22 -16.78 -23.34
N ARG A 100 1.42 -15.48 -23.18
CA ARG A 100 2.59 -14.88 -22.54
C ARG A 100 2.24 -14.24 -21.20
N PHE A 101 3.23 -14.05 -20.32
CA PHE A 101 3.00 -13.49 -18.97
C PHE A 101 2.39 -12.08 -19.00
N GLU A 102 2.66 -11.28 -20.03
CA GLU A 102 2.06 -9.94 -20.21
C GLU A 102 0.53 -9.99 -20.19
N HIS A 103 -0.10 -11.05 -20.73
CA HIS A 103 -1.55 -11.19 -20.73
C HIS A 103 -2.08 -11.43 -19.32
N ILE A 104 -1.37 -12.24 -18.52
CA ILE A 104 -1.71 -12.52 -17.12
C ILE A 104 -1.59 -11.22 -16.31
N ALA A 105 -0.45 -10.54 -16.43
CA ALA A 105 -0.20 -9.28 -15.73
C ALA A 105 -1.22 -8.19 -16.10
N ARG A 106 -1.60 -8.11 -17.39
CA ARG A 106 -2.66 -7.21 -17.85
C ARG A 106 -4.02 -7.58 -17.26
N GLY A 107 -4.40 -8.86 -17.29
CA GLY A 107 -5.66 -9.32 -16.70
C GLY A 107 -5.78 -9.00 -15.21
N LEU A 108 -4.69 -9.18 -14.45
CA LEU A 108 -4.62 -8.81 -13.03
C LEU A 108 -4.80 -7.30 -12.82
N ALA A 109 -4.10 -6.48 -13.60
CA ALA A 109 -4.19 -5.03 -13.46
C ALA A 109 -5.58 -4.49 -13.84
N GLU A 110 -6.19 -5.00 -14.91
CA GLU A 110 -7.56 -4.63 -15.29
C GLU A 110 -8.56 -5.01 -14.19
N PHE A 111 -8.42 -6.20 -13.58
CA PHE A 111 -9.23 -6.57 -12.42
C PHE A 111 -9.03 -5.58 -11.26
N GLN A 112 -7.79 -5.21 -10.94
CA GLN A 112 -7.50 -4.22 -9.89
C GLN A 112 -8.13 -2.85 -10.17
N PHE A 113 -8.24 -2.43 -11.44
CA PHE A 113 -8.95 -1.20 -11.80
C PHE A 113 -10.46 -1.27 -11.53
N THR A 114 -11.07 -2.46 -11.60
CA THR A 114 -12.48 -2.64 -11.22
C THR A 114 -12.72 -2.53 -9.70
N LEU A 115 -11.67 -2.63 -8.89
CA LEU A 115 -11.75 -2.59 -7.42
C LEU A 115 -11.68 -1.19 -6.83
N VAL A 116 -11.59 -0.14 -7.67
CA VAL A 116 -11.60 1.23 -7.17
C VAL A 116 -12.96 1.53 -6.52
N ARG A 117 -12.92 1.99 -5.27
CA ARG A 117 -14.06 2.43 -4.45
C ARG A 117 -13.74 3.79 -3.87
N ALA A 118 -14.50 4.80 -4.29
CA ALA A 118 -14.23 6.21 -4.03
C ALA A 118 -15.55 7.03 -4.02
N ASP A 119 -16.56 6.52 -3.30
CA ASP A 119 -17.82 7.20 -3.02
C ASP A 119 -18.08 7.35 -1.51
N ALA A 120 -17.05 7.77 -0.77
CA ALA A 120 -17.11 8.05 0.65
C ALA A 120 -17.90 9.35 0.95
N PRO A 121 -18.31 9.60 2.21
CA PRO A 121 -19.02 10.83 2.58
C PRO A 121 -18.35 12.13 2.13
N ILE A 122 -17.01 12.20 2.15
CA ILE A 122 -16.26 13.36 1.65
C ILE A 122 -16.46 13.59 0.14
N ASP A 123 -16.62 12.52 -0.65
CA ASP A 123 -16.79 12.58 -2.10
C ASP A 123 -18.19 13.09 -2.45
N GLN A 124 -19.19 12.62 -1.74
CA GLN A 124 -20.57 13.08 -1.85
C GLN A 124 -20.68 14.56 -1.44
N PHE A 125 -20.02 14.93 -0.34
CA PHE A 125 -19.92 16.32 0.11
C PHE A 125 -19.25 17.22 -0.93
N ALA A 126 -18.13 16.79 -1.50
CA ALA A 126 -17.42 17.53 -2.56
C ALA A 126 -18.26 17.68 -3.84
N ARG A 127 -19.16 16.73 -4.13
CA ARG A 127 -20.12 16.79 -5.24
C ARG A 127 -21.38 17.60 -4.93
N GLY A 128 -21.49 18.20 -3.74
CA GLY A 128 -22.53 19.16 -3.38
C GLY A 128 -23.59 18.63 -2.42
N ASP A 129 -23.51 17.38 -1.96
CA ASP A 129 -24.38 16.89 -0.89
C ASP A 129 -23.85 17.36 0.46
N THR A 130 -24.29 18.54 0.90
CA THR A 130 -23.80 19.14 2.14
C THR A 130 -24.14 18.33 3.40
N GLU A 131 -25.09 17.40 3.31
CA GLU A 131 -25.52 16.57 4.44
C GLU A 131 -24.83 15.20 4.49
N ALA A 132 -24.03 14.85 3.47
CA ALA A 132 -23.28 13.60 3.42
C ALA A 132 -22.28 13.46 4.59
N MET A 133 -21.72 14.58 5.07
CA MET A 133 -20.84 14.60 6.24
C MET A 133 -21.53 15.14 7.49
N THR A 134 -21.35 14.44 8.61
CA THR A 134 -21.81 14.87 9.93
C THR A 134 -21.05 16.12 10.41
N PRO A 135 -21.60 16.88 11.39
CA PRO A 135 -20.90 18.03 11.95
C PRO A 135 -19.50 17.68 12.50
N ASP A 136 -19.33 16.52 13.13
CA ASP A 136 -18.06 16.10 13.69
C ASP A 136 -17.06 15.66 12.62
N GLN A 137 -17.51 14.99 11.56
CA GLN A 137 -16.68 14.73 10.38
C GLN A 137 -16.18 16.02 9.74
N LYS A 138 -17.02 17.06 9.65
CA LYS A 138 -16.63 18.39 9.13
C LYS A 138 -15.62 19.09 10.05
N ARG A 139 -15.81 19.04 11.36
CA ARG A 139 -14.85 19.58 12.35
C ARG A 139 -13.51 18.85 12.27
N GLY A 140 -13.55 17.52 12.13
CA GLY A 140 -12.38 16.68 11.91
C GLY A 140 -11.62 17.04 10.64
N ALA A 141 -12.33 17.26 9.52
CA ALA A 141 -11.73 17.73 8.27
C ALA A 141 -11.01 19.09 8.44
N ILE A 142 -11.63 20.04 9.14
CA ILE A 142 -11.03 21.35 9.42
C ILE A 142 -9.74 21.18 10.24
N LEU A 143 -9.77 20.33 11.27
CA LEU A 143 -8.58 20.04 12.07
C LEU A 143 -7.49 19.34 11.24
N PHE A 144 -7.84 18.36 10.42
CA PHE A 144 -6.92 17.61 9.55
C PHE A 144 -6.16 18.50 8.56
N PHE A 145 -6.83 19.48 7.96
CA PHE A 145 -6.21 20.44 7.04
C PHE A 145 -5.65 21.68 7.74
N SER A 146 -5.69 21.74 9.08
CA SER A 146 -5.15 22.87 9.82
C SER A 146 -3.63 22.79 9.99
N ILE A 147 -3.01 23.96 10.15
CA ILE A 147 -1.58 24.07 10.51
C ILE A 147 -1.25 23.47 11.87
N ARG A 148 -2.26 23.18 12.71
CA ARG A 148 -2.07 22.57 14.04
C ARG A 148 -1.76 21.09 13.95
N SER A 149 -2.47 20.36 13.08
CA SER A 149 -2.27 18.91 12.89
C SER A 149 -1.26 18.61 11.78
N LYS A 150 -1.11 19.51 10.80
CA LYS A 150 -0.21 19.38 9.64
C LYS A 150 -0.42 18.13 8.79
N CYS A 151 -1.51 17.38 8.98
CA CYS A 151 -1.79 16.17 8.21
C CYS A 151 -1.86 16.48 6.70
N GLY A 152 -2.49 17.61 6.37
CA GLY A 152 -2.60 18.13 5.01
C GLY A 152 -1.30 18.60 4.34
N GLU A 153 -0.15 18.54 5.00
CA GLU A 153 1.15 18.85 4.35
C GLU A 153 1.63 17.70 3.46
N CYS A 154 1.37 16.44 3.86
CA CYS A 154 1.70 15.24 3.09
C CYS A 154 0.44 14.55 2.53
N HIS A 155 -0.67 14.54 3.28
CA HIS A 155 -1.93 13.94 2.86
C HIS A 155 -2.80 14.93 2.06
N ILE A 156 -2.27 15.35 0.91
CA ILE A 156 -2.86 16.39 0.08
C ILE A 156 -3.96 15.86 -0.85
N VAL A 157 -4.82 16.79 -1.31
CA VAL A 157 -5.89 16.52 -2.27
C VAL A 157 -5.79 17.39 -3.55
N LYS A 158 -4.55 17.65 -4.02
CA LYS A 158 -4.28 18.54 -5.17
C LYS A 158 -3.31 17.95 -6.18
N GLY A 159 -3.41 18.38 -7.44
CA GLY A 159 -2.51 17.93 -8.50
C GLY A 159 -2.63 16.43 -8.75
N PHE A 160 -1.50 15.74 -8.90
CA PHE A 160 -1.46 14.28 -9.12
C PHE A 160 -2.04 13.45 -7.98
N ALA A 161 -2.14 14.03 -6.76
CA ALA A 161 -2.81 13.39 -5.65
C ALA A 161 -4.30 13.14 -5.93
N ASN A 162 -4.92 13.96 -6.79
CA ASN A 162 -6.38 14.07 -6.90
C ASN A 162 -6.98 14.09 -5.49
N GLU A 163 -8.01 13.30 -5.20
CA GLU A 163 -8.62 13.22 -3.87
C GLU A 163 -8.11 12.00 -3.09
N MET A 164 -6.85 11.56 -3.30
CA MET A 164 -6.33 10.33 -2.66
C MET A 164 -5.75 10.55 -1.26
N PHE A 165 -5.64 11.81 -0.80
CA PHE A 165 -5.06 12.15 0.51
C PHE A 165 -3.63 11.63 0.63
N SER A 166 -2.81 11.86 -0.39
CA SER A 166 -1.41 11.46 -0.44
C SER A 166 -0.67 12.24 -1.52
N ASP A 167 0.49 12.78 -1.16
CA ASP A 167 1.44 13.37 -2.10
C ASP A 167 2.26 12.34 -2.89
N PHE A 168 2.16 11.05 -2.52
CA PHE A 168 2.98 9.95 -3.06
C PHE A 168 4.50 10.16 -2.94
N GLU A 169 4.93 11.04 -2.04
CA GLU A 169 6.33 11.33 -1.78
C GLU A 169 6.86 10.50 -0.59
N PRO A 170 8.16 10.13 -0.62
CA PRO A 170 8.78 9.35 0.43
C PRO A 170 9.22 10.27 1.58
N HIS A 171 8.75 9.97 2.80
CA HIS A 171 9.02 10.76 4.01
C HIS A 171 9.45 9.86 5.17
N VAL A 172 10.15 10.46 6.14
CA VAL A 172 10.50 9.77 7.39
C VAL A 172 9.50 10.16 8.48
N LEU A 173 8.53 9.27 8.73
CA LEU A 173 7.55 9.42 9.81
C LEU A 173 8.07 8.95 11.18
N GLY A 174 9.21 8.24 11.20
CA GLY A 174 9.74 7.67 12.44
C GLY A 174 9.00 6.44 12.90
N VAL A 175 8.55 5.55 12.02
CA VAL A 175 7.85 4.33 12.45
C VAL A 175 8.84 3.40 13.19
N PRO A 176 8.46 2.83 14.36
CA PRO A 176 9.28 1.85 15.07
C PRO A 176 9.71 0.70 14.15
N GLN A 177 10.98 0.32 14.22
CA GLN A 177 11.55 -0.73 13.37
C GLN A 177 11.17 -2.11 13.92
N VAL A 178 9.94 -2.56 13.68
CA VAL A 178 9.48 -3.89 14.09
C VAL A 178 10.12 -4.94 13.18
N VAL A 179 10.90 -5.86 13.78
CA VAL A 179 11.68 -6.86 13.05
C VAL A 179 11.14 -8.26 13.34
N PRO A 180 10.74 -9.03 12.31
CA PRO A 180 10.37 -10.43 12.50
C PRO A 180 11.55 -11.30 12.93
N THR A 181 11.39 -12.07 14.01
CA THR A 181 12.44 -12.98 14.52
C THR A 181 12.64 -14.24 13.68
N ASN A 182 11.66 -14.56 12.84
CA ASN A 182 11.70 -15.65 11.87
C ASN A 182 11.60 -15.14 10.42
N GLY A 183 11.90 -13.86 10.22
CA GLY A 183 11.84 -13.21 8.92
C GLY A 183 12.87 -13.79 7.95
N ILE A 184 12.42 -14.04 6.73
CA ILE A 184 13.28 -14.40 5.61
C ILE A 184 13.73 -13.16 4.82
N GLN A 185 13.05 -12.03 5.01
CA GLN A 185 13.42 -10.75 4.40
C GLN A 185 14.68 -10.19 5.08
N PRO A 186 15.70 -9.76 4.31
CA PRO A 186 16.89 -9.15 4.88
C PRO A 186 16.57 -7.77 5.46
N PHE A 187 17.11 -7.53 6.66
CA PHE A 187 17.16 -6.22 7.29
C PHE A 187 18.61 -5.72 7.26
N ASP A 188 18.77 -4.41 7.28
CA ASP A 188 20.05 -3.71 7.12
C ASP A 188 20.60 -3.20 8.46
N GLY A 189 21.81 -2.63 8.36
CA GLY A 189 22.48 -1.95 9.46
C GLY A 189 23.32 -2.83 10.38
N PRO A 190 24.05 -2.23 11.34
CA PRO A 190 25.04 -2.95 12.16
C PRO A 190 24.47 -4.10 12.99
N GLY A 191 23.17 -4.06 13.29
CA GLY A 191 22.42 -5.13 13.99
C GLY A 191 21.48 -5.95 13.10
N ALA A 192 21.43 -5.67 11.79
CA ALA A 192 20.48 -6.22 10.81
C ALA A 192 19.03 -6.22 11.31
N ASP A 193 18.63 -5.08 11.90
CA ASP A 193 17.33 -4.84 12.53
C ASP A 193 16.66 -3.59 11.96
N GLU A 194 17.09 -3.13 10.78
CA GLU A 194 16.67 -1.87 10.18
C GLU A 194 16.08 -2.09 8.79
N ASP A 195 14.89 -1.55 8.55
CA ASP A 195 14.34 -1.38 7.21
C ASP A 195 14.76 0.01 6.71
N TYR A 196 15.75 0.07 5.83
CA TYR A 196 16.23 1.32 5.25
C TYR A 196 15.23 1.98 4.28
N GLY A 197 14.10 1.32 3.98
CA GLY A 197 13.04 1.86 3.14
C GLY A 197 13.54 2.16 1.72
N LEU A 198 13.27 3.37 1.24
CA LEU A 198 13.65 3.78 -0.12
C LEU A 198 15.14 3.64 -0.42
N GLU A 199 16.04 3.75 0.56
CA GLU A 199 17.49 3.57 0.33
C GLU A 199 17.82 2.17 -0.20
N GLN A 200 17.07 1.12 0.17
CA GLN A 200 17.28 -0.23 -0.35
C GLN A 200 17.13 -0.29 -1.88
N GLN A 201 16.34 0.63 -2.44
CA GLN A 201 16.07 0.73 -3.88
C GLN A 201 16.97 1.77 -4.55
N SER A 202 17.21 2.90 -3.87
CA SER A 202 17.94 4.03 -4.44
C SER A 202 19.45 3.96 -4.27
N GLY A 203 19.94 3.19 -3.28
CA GLY A 203 21.34 3.16 -2.85
C GLY A 203 21.85 4.48 -2.25
N ARG A 204 20.94 5.41 -1.93
CA ARG A 204 21.27 6.76 -1.48
C ARG A 204 20.94 6.92 0.00
N GLU A 205 21.96 7.16 0.83
CA GLU A 205 21.80 7.32 2.28
C GLU A 205 20.79 8.41 2.67
N GLN A 206 20.67 9.48 1.88
CA GLN A 206 19.68 10.52 2.15
C GLN A 206 18.22 10.06 2.01
N ASP A 207 17.98 8.86 1.48
CA ASP A 207 16.65 8.24 1.40
C ASP A 207 16.37 7.24 2.53
N ARG A 208 17.31 7.05 3.45
CA ARG A 208 17.17 6.12 4.56
C ARG A 208 15.90 6.39 5.37
N TYR A 209 15.15 5.32 5.64
CA TYR A 209 13.87 5.30 6.37
C TYR A 209 12.73 6.11 5.73
N LYS A 210 12.88 6.52 4.47
CA LYS A 210 11.77 7.16 3.77
C LYS A 210 10.80 6.11 3.24
N PHE A 211 9.52 6.35 3.52
CA PHE A 211 8.41 5.56 3.03
C PHE A 211 7.40 6.50 2.37
N ARG A 212 6.81 6.03 1.27
CA ARG A 212 5.79 6.76 0.52
C ARG A 212 4.55 7.01 1.37
N THR A 213 4.05 8.24 1.38
CA THR A 213 2.74 8.57 1.95
C THR A 213 1.65 7.65 1.36
N HIS A 214 0.98 6.87 2.20
CA HIS A 214 -0.11 6.01 1.74
C HIS A 214 -1.41 6.81 1.56
N PRO A 215 -2.24 6.54 0.53
CA PRO A 215 -3.59 7.08 0.44
C PRO A 215 -4.41 6.75 1.68
N LEU A 216 -5.21 7.70 2.18
CA LEU A 216 -6.04 7.47 3.38
C LEU A 216 -7.43 6.91 3.09
N ARG A 217 -7.83 6.83 1.81
CA ARG A 217 -9.13 6.26 1.43
C ARG A 217 -9.26 4.82 1.94
N ASN A 218 -10.38 4.54 2.59
CA ASN A 218 -10.72 3.21 3.11
C ASN A 218 -9.71 2.67 4.15
N ALA A 219 -8.92 3.54 4.79
CA ALA A 219 -7.98 3.15 5.84
C ALA A 219 -8.68 2.50 7.05
N ALA A 220 -9.97 2.78 7.26
CA ALA A 220 -10.76 2.17 8.32
C ALA A 220 -10.88 0.64 8.20
N TYR A 221 -10.73 0.08 7.00
CA TYR A 221 -10.81 -1.37 6.78
C TYR A 221 -9.45 -2.08 6.89
N GLN A 222 -8.36 -1.35 7.13
CA GLN A 222 -7.04 -1.95 7.30
C GLN A 222 -6.89 -2.53 8.72
N PRO A 223 -6.39 -3.77 8.87
CA PRO A 223 -6.21 -4.40 10.18
C PRO A 223 -4.93 -3.93 10.90
N PHE A 224 -3.98 -3.39 10.15
CA PHE A 224 -2.68 -2.92 10.64
C PHE A 224 -2.26 -1.67 9.86
N TYR A 225 -1.48 -0.81 10.51
CA TYR A 225 -1.05 0.49 9.98
C TYR A 225 0.47 0.62 9.96
N MET A 226 0.95 1.54 9.11
CA MET A 226 2.36 1.74 8.74
C MET A 226 2.91 0.64 7.82
N HIS A 227 4.11 0.85 7.28
CA HIS A 227 4.73 -0.05 6.30
C HIS A 227 5.01 -1.46 6.85
N ASN A 228 5.18 -1.60 8.17
CA ASN A 228 5.49 -2.84 8.86
C ASN A 228 4.38 -3.34 9.79
N GLY A 229 3.21 -2.70 9.78
CA GLY A 229 2.07 -3.10 10.62
C GLY A 229 2.26 -2.86 12.13
N ALA A 230 3.12 -1.92 12.53
CA ALA A 230 3.41 -1.63 13.94
C ALA A 230 2.15 -1.29 14.78
N TYR A 231 1.14 -0.66 14.18
CA TYR A 231 -0.08 -0.28 14.88
C TYR A 231 -1.26 -1.12 14.43
N ARG A 232 -2.12 -1.54 15.38
CA ARG A 232 -3.38 -2.27 15.11
C ARG A 232 -4.61 -1.38 15.14
N CYS A 233 -4.46 -0.17 15.67
CA CYS A 233 -5.52 0.79 15.90
C CYS A 233 -5.21 2.06 15.07
N LEU A 234 -6.21 2.58 14.36
CA LEU A 234 -6.05 3.78 13.52
C LEU A 234 -5.75 5.01 14.39
N SER A 235 -6.38 5.07 15.56
CA SER A 235 -6.11 6.07 16.60
C SER A 235 -4.64 6.14 16.98
N ASP A 236 -3.99 5.00 17.23
CA ASP A 236 -2.58 4.96 17.61
C ASP A 236 -1.70 5.40 16.44
N ALA A 237 -2.06 5.03 15.22
CA ALA A 237 -1.39 5.51 14.03
C ALA A 237 -1.51 7.04 13.90
N ILE A 238 -2.70 7.63 14.12
CA ILE A 238 -2.89 9.09 14.10
C ILE A 238 -2.08 9.75 15.23
N ARG A 239 -2.15 9.22 16.46
CA ARG A 239 -1.39 9.71 17.61
C ARG A 239 0.12 9.61 17.39
N HIS A 240 0.61 8.63 16.62
CA HIS A 240 2.00 8.55 16.19
C HIS A 240 2.40 9.72 15.30
N HIS A 241 1.54 10.15 14.37
CA HIS A 241 1.85 11.31 13.51
C HIS A 241 1.97 12.61 14.31
N LEU A 242 1.22 12.73 15.41
CA LEU A 242 1.21 13.92 16.27
C LEU A 242 2.42 13.98 17.21
N ASP A 243 2.98 12.85 17.62
CA ASP A 243 4.14 12.81 18.52
C ASP A 243 5.05 11.59 18.29
N ALA A 244 5.65 11.52 17.10
CA ALA A 244 6.47 10.39 16.70
C ALA A 244 7.66 10.15 17.64
N GLN A 245 8.26 11.22 18.18
CA GLN A 245 9.42 11.08 19.07
C GLN A 245 9.09 10.32 20.35
N GLU A 246 8.04 10.74 21.05
CA GLU A 246 7.61 10.10 22.29
C GLU A 246 7.10 8.68 22.02
N ARG A 247 6.33 8.52 20.95
CA ARG A 247 5.70 7.24 20.57
C ARG A 247 6.72 6.18 20.19
N VAL A 248 7.83 6.56 19.55
CA VAL A 248 8.93 5.65 19.23
C VAL A 248 9.72 5.27 20.47
N ARG A 249 10.07 6.24 21.32
CA ARG A 249 10.89 5.99 22.52
C ARG A 249 10.17 5.09 23.53
N ASN A 250 8.85 5.20 23.59
CA ASN A 250 7.99 4.42 24.49
C ASN A 250 7.21 3.32 23.76
N TYR A 251 7.63 2.95 22.54
CA TYR A 251 6.93 1.93 21.78
C TYR A 251 7.01 0.57 22.50
N ARG A 252 5.85 -0.07 22.66
CA ARG A 252 5.73 -1.39 23.28
C ARG A 252 5.28 -2.40 22.24
N THR A 253 5.69 -3.65 22.39
CA THR A 253 5.37 -4.73 21.44
C THR A 253 4.46 -5.81 22.02
N ASP A 254 3.90 -5.62 23.21
CA ASP A 254 3.05 -6.62 23.86
C ASP A 254 1.74 -6.91 23.12
N HIS A 255 1.28 -5.96 22.28
CA HIS A 255 0.13 -6.15 21.39
C HIS A 255 0.46 -6.89 20.08
N LEU A 256 1.75 -7.10 19.78
CA LEU A 256 2.23 -7.77 18.59
C LEU A 256 2.42 -9.28 18.83
N PRO A 257 2.28 -10.11 17.76
CA PRO A 257 2.65 -11.52 17.82
C PRO A 257 4.07 -11.73 18.35
N ALA A 258 4.32 -12.87 18.99
CA ALA A 258 5.63 -13.21 19.57
C ALA A 258 6.79 -13.11 18.57
N THR A 259 6.53 -13.37 17.28
CA THR A 259 7.52 -13.26 16.21
C THR A 259 7.85 -11.82 15.82
N LEU A 260 7.11 -10.82 16.31
CA LEU A 260 7.23 -9.40 15.97
C LEU A 260 7.55 -8.53 17.20
N GLN A 261 8.12 -9.11 18.25
CA GLN A 261 8.43 -8.37 19.48
C GLN A 261 9.81 -7.69 19.49
N LYS A 262 10.65 -7.96 18.49
CA LYS A 262 11.97 -7.33 18.33
C LYS A 262 11.82 -5.96 17.67
N VAL A 263 12.53 -4.97 18.21
CA VAL A 263 12.57 -3.61 17.67
C VAL A 263 14.00 -3.20 17.41
N GLY A 264 14.26 -2.63 16.23
CA GLY A 264 15.54 -2.07 15.83
C GLY A 264 15.86 -0.72 16.49
N PRO A 265 16.99 -0.10 16.12
CA PRO A 265 17.45 1.16 16.71
C PRO A 265 16.52 2.34 16.38
N SER A 266 15.91 2.93 17.40
CA SER A 266 15.00 4.07 17.26
C SER A 266 15.71 5.38 16.95
N GLU A 267 16.85 5.63 17.59
CA GLU A 267 17.56 6.92 17.50
C GLU A 267 18.04 7.24 16.09
N ALA A 268 18.47 6.21 15.34
CA ALA A 268 18.90 6.37 13.94
C ALA A 268 17.75 6.87 13.04
N VAL A 269 16.52 6.42 13.31
CA VAL A 269 15.31 6.86 12.61
C VAL A 269 14.89 8.27 13.06
N LEU A 270 14.90 8.54 14.37
CA LEU A 270 14.47 9.83 14.92
C LEU A 270 15.34 11.01 14.45
N GLN A 271 16.62 10.79 14.19
CA GLN A 271 17.51 11.82 13.63
C GLN A 271 17.17 12.25 12.20
N ARG A 272 16.31 11.49 11.51
CA ARG A 272 15.96 11.70 10.10
C ARG A 272 14.50 12.12 9.91
N LEU A 273 13.75 12.39 10.99
CA LEU A 273 12.34 12.78 10.91
C LEU A 273 12.11 13.90 9.91
N HIS A 274 11.01 13.78 9.16
CA HIS A 274 10.58 14.85 8.27
C HIS A 274 10.30 16.13 9.08
N PRO A 275 10.65 17.33 8.59
CA PRO A 275 10.51 18.58 9.37
C PRO A 275 9.10 18.91 9.86
N PHE A 276 8.05 18.35 9.26
CA PHE A 276 6.67 18.50 9.73
C PHE A 276 6.28 17.50 10.82
N ILE A 277 7.10 16.47 11.06
CA ILE A 277 6.88 15.45 12.08
C ILE A 277 7.63 15.87 13.35
N HIS A 278 6.99 16.74 14.10
CA HIS A 278 7.41 17.15 15.44
C HIS A 278 6.18 17.33 16.31
N SER A 279 6.36 17.24 17.62
CA SER A 279 5.29 17.54 18.58
C SER A 279 4.79 18.97 18.28
N PRO A 280 3.47 19.18 18.08
CA PRO A 280 2.95 20.47 17.65
C PRO A 280 3.25 21.55 18.69
N ASP A 281 3.40 22.80 18.24
CA ASP A 281 3.65 23.94 19.14
C ASP A 281 2.50 24.15 20.15
N GLU A 282 1.30 23.69 19.81
CA GLU A 282 0.12 23.58 20.67
C GLU A 282 -0.48 22.18 20.55
N GLU A 283 -0.48 21.44 21.64
CA GLU A 283 -1.00 20.07 21.70
C GLU A 283 -2.50 20.04 21.39
N LEU A 284 -2.92 19.08 20.55
CA LEU A 284 -4.34 18.81 20.31
C LEU A 284 -4.91 18.07 21.51
N THR A 285 -6.10 18.43 21.95
CA THR A 285 -6.80 17.67 23.00
C THR A 285 -7.25 16.30 22.46
N ASP A 286 -7.49 15.32 23.34
CA ASP A 286 -8.02 14.02 22.92
C ASP A 286 -9.32 14.15 22.11
N GLU A 287 -10.22 15.07 22.48
CA GLU A 287 -11.44 15.34 21.73
C GLU A 287 -11.13 15.82 20.30
N GLN A 288 -10.10 16.66 20.11
CA GLN A 288 -9.69 17.11 18.79
C GLN A 288 -9.05 15.97 17.97
N VAL A 289 -8.27 15.09 18.62
CA VAL A 289 -7.71 13.90 17.97
C VAL A 289 -8.84 12.95 17.55
N ASP A 290 -9.87 12.78 18.37
CA ASP A 290 -11.02 11.94 18.07
C ASP A 290 -11.87 12.51 16.92
N LEU A 291 -11.93 13.83 16.76
CA LEU A 291 -12.52 14.46 15.58
C LEU A 291 -11.71 14.17 14.31
N ILE A 292 -10.37 14.23 14.37
CA ILE A 292 -9.52 13.83 13.23
C ILE A 292 -9.73 12.35 12.90
N LEU A 293 -9.76 11.48 13.92
CA LEU A 293 -10.06 10.06 13.74
C LEU A 293 -11.44 9.86 13.09
N THR A 294 -12.47 10.57 13.53
CA THR A 294 -13.82 10.52 12.95
C THR A 294 -13.80 10.89 11.47
N PHE A 295 -13.04 11.92 11.10
CA PHE A 295 -12.88 12.29 9.69
C PHE A 295 -12.17 11.19 8.90
N VAL A 296 -10.99 10.74 9.32
CA VAL A 296 -10.19 9.75 8.59
C VAL A 296 -10.90 8.39 8.51
N ARG A 297 -11.53 7.96 9.61
CA ARG A 297 -12.23 6.68 9.70
C ARG A 297 -13.55 6.69 8.94
N ASP A 298 -14.37 7.72 9.13
CA ASP A 298 -15.77 7.65 8.69
C ASP A 298 -16.01 8.45 7.41
N ALA A 299 -15.39 9.63 7.26
CA ALA A 299 -15.63 10.47 6.10
C ALA A 299 -14.84 10.04 4.85
N LEU A 300 -13.71 9.34 5.03
CA LEU A 300 -12.85 8.85 3.93
C LEU A 300 -13.10 7.38 3.57
N THR A 301 -14.14 6.77 4.13
CA THR A 301 -14.45 5.35 3.95
C THR A 301 -15.69 5.17 3.10
N ASP A 302 -15.51 4.47 1.98
CA ASP A 302 -16.57 4.06 1.07
C ASP A 302 -17.19 2.74 1.59
N PRO A 303 -18.50 2.69 1.90
CA PRO A 303 -19.16 1.47 2.35
C PRO A 303 -19.03 0.28 1.37
N ASP A 304 -18.90 0.53 0.07
CA ASP A 304 -18.74 -0.51 -0.95
C ASP A 304 -17.29 -1.05 -1.02
N ALA A 305 -16.36 -0.45 -0.26
CA ALA A 305 -15.02 -0.97 -0.02
C ALA A 305 -14.96 -1.93 1.18
N ALA A 306 -16.07 -2.10 1.92
CA ALA A 306 -16.12 -3.01 3.05
C ALA A 306 -15.78 -4.45 2.63
N PRO A 307 -15.07 -5.22 3.48
CA PRO A 307 -14.75 -6.62 3.17
C PRO A 307 -15.99 -7.47 2.83
N GLU A 308 -17.12 -7.20 3.47
CA GLU A 308 -18.40 -7.87 3.21
C GLU A 308 -18.92 -7.58 1.79
N ALA A 309 -18.80 -6.34 1.32
CA ALA A 309 -19.19 -5.96 -0.03
C ALA A 309 -18.31 -6.64 -1.09
N LEU A 310 -16.99 -6.71 -0.83
CA LEU A 310 -16.01 -7.31 -1.73
C LEU A 310 -16.05 -8.85 -1.73
N ARG A 311 -16.59 -9.49 -0.69
CA ARG A 311 -16.72 -10.94 -0.60
C ARG A 311 -17.51 -11.55 -1.76
N SER A 312 -18.45 -10.79 -2.32
CA SER A 312 -19.22 -11.20 -3.51
C SER A 312 -18.37 -11.41 -4.77
N LEU A 313 -17.17 -10.83 -4.82
CA LEU A 313 -16.23 -10.96 -5.93
C LEU A 313 -15.42 -12.26 -5.88
N VAL A 314 -15.41 -12.95 -4.73
CA VAL A 314 -14.66 -14.20 -4.56
C VAL A 314 -15.45 -15.34 -5.23
N PRO A 315 -14.89 -16.01 -6.25
CA PRO A 315 -15.62 -17.07 -6.94
C PRO A 315 -15.77 -18.31 -6.06
N ALA A 316 -16.82 -19.09 -6.28
CA ALA A 316 -17.05 -20.34 -5.54
C ALA A 316 -15.99 -21.43 -5.85
N ALA A 317 -15.41 -21.39 -7.05
CA ALA A 317 -14.34 -22.27 -7.50
C ALA A 317 -13.53 -21.55 -8.60
N VAL A 318 -12.30 -22.02 -8.84
CA VAL A 318 -11.44 -21.54 -9.92
C VAL A 318 -11.19 -22.65 -10.94
N PRO A 319 -11.01 -22.32 -12.24
CA PRO A 319 -10.77 -23.32 -13.30
C PRO A 319 -9.59 -24.26 -13.07
N SER A 320 -8.59 -23.85 -12.26
CA SER A 320 -7.48 -24.71 -11.88
C SER A 320 -7.85 -25.83 -10.92
N GLY A 321 -9.05 -25.80 -10.32
CA GLY A 321 -9.46 -26.72 -9.26
C GLY A 321 -8.76 -26.48 -7.92
N LEU A 322 -7.91 -25.46 -7.80
CA LEU A 322 -7.30 -25.08 -6.53
C LEU A 322 -8.36 -24.56 -5.56
N LEU A 323 -8.11 -24.76 -4.26
CA LEU A 323 -8.97 -24.21 -3.22
C LEU A 323 -8.95 -22.68 -3.28
N VAL A 324 -10.13 -22.09 -3.29
CA VAL A 324 -10.28 -20.64 -3.13
C VAL A 324 -9.99 -20.32 -1.67
N HIS A 325 -9.05 -19.41 -1.42
CA HIS A 325 -8.68 -19.03 -0.06
C HIS A 325 -9.87 -18.45 0.70
N TYR A 326 -10.09 -18.97 1.92
CA TYR A 326 -10.99 -18.35 2.87
C TYR A 326 -10.22 -17.24 3.60
N PHE A 327 -10.55 -15.99 3.31
CA PHE A 327 -10.02 -14.86 4.06
C PHE A 327 -10.72 -14.80 5.42
N ASP A 328 -9.94 -14.72 6.49
CA ASP A 328 -10.48 -14.53 7.82
C ASP A 328 -10.96 -13.08 7.98
N PHE A 329 -12.26 -12.89 7.78
CA PHE A 329 -12.95 -11.63 8.02
C PHE A 329 -13.30 -11.42 9.50
N SER A 330 -13.07 -12.41 10.37
CA SER A 330 -13.48 -12.39 11.78
C SER A 330 -12.48 -11.73 12.73
N ALA A 331 -11.32 -11.28 12.23
CA ALA A 331 -10.40 -10.42 12.97
C ALA A 331 -10.91 -8.96 13.09
N THR A 332 -12.22 -8.77 13.27
CA THR A 332 -12.83 -7.51 13.69
C THR A 332 -12.61 -7.28 15.19
N THR A 333 -11.39 -6.88 15.56
CA THR A 333 -11.14 -6.03 16.75
C THR A 333 -9.95 -5.08 16.56
N GLY A 334 -9.53 -4.79 15.32
CA GLY A 334 -8.62 -3.67 14.99
C GLY A 334 -9.34 -2.47 14.36
N GLY A 335 -10.60 -2.67 13.95
CA GLY A 335 -11.44 -1.63 13.39
C GLY A 335 -11.70 -0.55 14.45
N ALA A 336 -10.96 0.55 14.32
CA ALA A 336 -11.22 1.81 14.99
C ALA A 336 -10.99 1.92 16.50
N CYS A 337 -10.14 1.09 17.12
CA CYS A 337 -9.51 1.61 18.32
C CYS A 337 -8.66 2.84 17.97
#